data_AF-A0A7S1NJ41-F1
#
_entry.id   AF-A0A7S1NJ41-F1
#
_cell.length_a   1.000
_cell.length_b   1.000
_cell.length_c   1.000
_cell.angle_alpha   90.00
_cell.angle_beta   90.00
_cell.angle_gamma   90.00
#
_symmetry.space_group_name_H-M   'P 1'
#
loop_
_entity.id
_entity.type
_entity.pdbx_description
1 polymer ?
#
loop_
_entity_poly.entity_id
_entity_poly.type
_entity_poly.pdbx_seq_one_letter_code
_entity_poly.pdbx_strand_id
1 'polypeptide(L)'
;SELNKRCFTRIYPCGSRVESSNYSGLMPLFGAGCQLVALNYQTKDASLHKNIAFFKSNGSCGYVLKPLHLRSPCLATAPIKLQVTIVGGCHLPNAAGFKPSCCSRDVLDAYVTLTIFSPDGSQEKRTQTKSDNGLNPEWNEVFEFEVANPEVSLLQLVVMDDDQGVDDFVGQAITRVAHLRNGYRSVPLRDYKQLLPFSCLLVHITGVPDYRPAYRPQPQL
;
A
#
# COMPACT_ATOMS: atom_id res chain seq x y z
N SER A 1 7.49 0.34 22.14
CA SER A 1 7.82 -0.02 23.55
C SER A 1 9.28 0.29 23.84
N GLU A 2 9.66 0.52 25.10
CA GLU A 2 11.08 0.68 25.48
C GLU A 2 11.90 -0.60 25.20
N LEU A 3 11.29 -1.78 25.38
CA LEU A 3 11.92 -3.07 25.08
C LEU A 3 12.44 -3.14 23.64
N ASN A 4 11.60 -2.79 22.65
CA ASN A 4 11.95 -2.86 21.23
C ASN A 4 13.03 -1.86 20.80
N LYS A 5 13.42 -0.91 21.66
CA LYS A 5 14.55 0.00 21.41
C LYS A 5 15.88 -0.67 21.71
N ARG A 6 15.90 -1.63 22.64
CA ARG A 6 17.12 -2.26 23.18
C ARG A 6 17.25 -3.75 22.81
N CYS A 7 16.14 -4.40 22.48
CA CYS A 7 16.08 -5.84 22.23
C CYS A 7 15.33 -6.15 20.93
N PHE A 8 15.63 -7.30 20.35
CA PHE A 8 14.82 -7.88 19.27
C PHE A 8 13.62 -8.62 19.84
N THR A 9 12.45 -8.36 19.27
CA THR A 9 11.21 -9.08 19.58
C THR A 9 10.75 -9.84 18.35
N ARG A 10 10.51 -11.15 18.51
CA ARG A 10 9.96 -12.01 17.47
C ARG A 10 8.50 -12.34 17.75
N ILE A 11 7.66 -12.13 16.73
CA ILE A 11 6.22 -12.37 16.76
C ILE A 11 5.90 -13.41 15.69
N TYR A 12 4.96 -14.31 16.00
CA TYR A 12 4.51 -15.35 15.10
C TYR A 12 2.98 -15.38 15.03
N PRO A 13 2.40 -15.90 13.94
CA PRO A 13 0.98 -16.23 13.91
C PRO A 13 0.63 -17.20 15.05
N CYS A 14 -0.59 -17.09 15.58
CA CYS A 14 -1.07 -17.99 16.64
C CYS A 14 -1.06 -19.45 16.15
N GLY A 15 -0.63 -20.39 17.00
CA GLY A 15 -0.51 -21.81 16.66
C GLY A 15 -1.83 -22.51 16.32
N SER A 16 -2.98 -21.92 16.66
CA SER A 16 -4.30 -22.42 16.26
C SER A 16 -4.66 -22.17 14.80
N ARG A 17 -3.81 -21.47 14.03
CA ARG A 17 -4.03 -21.18 12.60
C ARG A 17 -3.56 -22.36 11.72
N VAL A 18 -4.33 -23.44 11.74
CA VAL A 18 -4.10 -24.65 10.93
C VAL A 18 -4.05 -24.33 9.43
N GLU A 19 -4.79 -23.32 8.98
CA GLU A 19 -4.86 -22.88 7.58
C GLU A 19 -3.71 -21.96 7.14
N SER A 20 -2.68 -21.74 7.96
CA SER A 20 -1.53 -20.89 7.63
C SER A 20 -1.86 -19.42 7.25
N SER A 21 -2.99 -18.89 7.71
CA SER A 21 -3.35 -17.47 7.52
C SER A 21 -2.45 -16.52 8.32
N ASN A 22 -2.16 -15.33 7.79
CA ASN A 22 -1.48 -14.29 8.57
C ASN A 22 -2.46 -13.50 9.45
N TYR A 23 -1.93 -12.81 10.47
CA TYR A 23 -2.73 -11.84 11.24
C TYR A 23 -2.89 -10.53 10.46
N SER A 24 -4.02 -9.86 10.64
CA SER A 24 -4.34 -8.57 10.01
C SER A 24 -3.57 -7.40 10.63
N GLY A 25 -3.19 -7.49 11.91
CA GLY A 25 -2.57 -6.44 12.71
C GLY A 25 -1.09 -6.17 12.45
N LEU A 26 -0.64 -6.15 11.19
CA LEU A 26 0.77 -5.91 10.87
C LEU A 26 1.25 -4.49 11.24
N MET A 27 0.46 -3.46 10.94
CA MET A 27 0.87 -2.06 11.17
C MET A 27 1.03 -1.71 12.66
N PRO A 28 0.13 -2.13 13.58
CA PRO A 28 0.35 -1.93 15.01
C PRO A 28 1.65 -2.55 15.53
N LEU A 29 2.07 -3.70 15.01
CA LEU A 29 3.32 -4.36 15.43
C LEU A 29 4.55 -3.55 14.98
N PHE A 30 4.56 -3.07 13.73
CA PHE A 30 5.62 -2.18 13.25
C PHE A 30 5.63 -0.86 14.02
N GLY A 31 4.46 -0.28 14.33
CA GLY A 31 4.34 0.92 15.15
C GLY A 31 4.79 0.73 16.60
N ALA A 32 4.68 -0.48 17.14
CA ALA A 32 5.23 -0.82 18.46
C ALA A 32 6.77 -0.99 18.44
N GLY A 33 7.38 -1.08 17.24
CA GLY A 33 8.80 -1.27 17.02
C GLY A 33 9.26 -2.73 16.95
N CYS A 34 8.33 -3.68 16.82
CA CYS A 34 8.67 -5.10 16.69
C CYS A 34 9.40 -5.34 15.36
N GLN A 35 10.53 -6.05 15.40
CA GLN A 35 11.43 -6.17 14.26
C GLN A 35 11.26 -7.50 13.52
N LEU A 36 11.06 -8.59 14.26
CA LEU A 36 10.99 -9.94 13.69
C LEU A 36 9.54 -10.40 13.64
N VAL A 37 8.76 -9.77 12.78
CA VAL A 37 7.31 -9.99 12.66
C VAL A 37 7.08 -11.07 11.60
N ALA A 38 7.03 -12.33 12.04
CA ALA A 38 6.99 -13.49 11.15
C ALA A 38 5.61 -13.66 10.52
N LEU A 39 5.61 -14.00 9.23
CA LEU A 39 4.44 -14.26 8.39
C LEU A 39 4.64 -15.58 7.63
N ASN A 40 3.55 -16.23 7.28
CA ASN A 40 3.49 -17.35 6.36
C ASN A 40 3.65 -16.80 4.93
N TYR A 41 4.87 -16.84 4.39
CA TYR A 41 5.19 -16.31 3.05
C TYR A 41 4.54 -17.11 1.91
N GLN A 42 4.13 -18.36 2.17
CA GLN A 42 3.37 -19.18 1.24
C GLN A 42 1.94 -18.65 1.01
N THR A 43 1.40 -17.88 1.96
CA THR A 43 0.03 -17.37 1.92
C THR A 43 0.01 -15.96 1.35
N LYS A 44 -0.48 -15.80 0.12
CA LYS A 44 -0.53 -14.51 -0.61
C LYS A 44 -1.71 -13.62 -0.17
N ASP A 45 -1.78 -13.34 1.12
CA ASP A 45 -2.83 -12.51 1.71
C ASP A 45 -2.43 -11.02 1.78
N ALA A 46 -3.39 -10.19 2.22
CA ALA A 46 -3.19 -8.76 2.37
C ALA A 46 -2.01 -8.41 3.30
N SER A 47 -1.77 -9.21 4.35
CA SER A 47 -0.67 -8.98 5.28
C SER A 47 0.68 -9.23 4.62
N LEU A 48 0.81 -10.27 3.80
CA LEU A 48 2.02 -10.50 3.02
C LEU A 48 2.27 -9.35 2.03
N HIS A 49 1.23 -8.87 1.32
CA HIS A 49 1.37 -7.73 0.40
C HIS A 49 1.84 -6.46 1.12
N LYS A 50 1.28 -6.15 2.29
CA LYS A 50 1.72 -5.02 3.14
C LYS A 50 3.18 -5.19 3.57
N ASN A 51 3.58 -6.39 3.96
CA ASN A 51 4.94 -6.70 4.36
C ASN A 51 5.94 -6.50 3.20
N ILE A 52 5.64 -7.05 2.02
CA ILE A 52 6.45 -6.89 0.81
C ILE A 52 6.59 -5.41 0.46
N ALA A 53 5.49 -4.64 0.50
CA ALA A 53 5.50 -3.21 0.21
C ALA A 53 6.34 -2.41 1.22
N PHE A 54 6.26 -2.76 2.51
CA PHE A 54 7.06 -2.13 3.55
C PHE A 54 8.56 -2.36 3.32
N PHE A 55 8.94 -3.61 3.07
CA PHE A 55 10.33 -4.03 2.88
C PHE A 55 10.89 -3.79 1.47
N LYS A 56 10.09 -3.33 0.50
CA LYS A 56 10.59 -2.79 -0.78
C LYS A 56 11.50 -1.57 -0.57
N SER A 57 11.46 -0.99 0.61
CA SER A 57 12.36 0.06 1.04
C SER A 57 13.81 -0.38 1.11
N ASN A 58 14.75 0.59 1.09
CA ASN A 58 16.16 0.32 1.31
C ASN A 58 16.73 -0.76 0.35
N GLY A 59 16.32 -0.71 -0.92
CA GLY A 59 16.77 -1.66 -1.94
C GLY A 59 16.29 -3.10 -1.73
N SER A 60 15.22 -3.32 -0.97
CA SER A 60 14.67 -4.65 -0.68
C SER A 60 15.63 -5.60 0.06
N CYS A 61 16.57 -5.06 0.83
CA CYS A 61 17.56 -5.87 1.54
C CYS A 61 17.02 -6.62 2.77
N GLY A 62 15.73 -6.47 3.10
CA GLY A 62 15.10 -7.08 4.27
C GLY A 62 15.25 -6.27 5.57
N TYR A 63 15.99 -5.16 5.56
CA TYR A 63 16.18 -4.29 6.73
C TYR A 63 15.73 -2.86 6.44
N VAL A 64 14.85 -2.35 7.31
CA VAL A 64 14.34 -0.98 7.27
C VAL A 64 14.65 -0.32 8.61
N LEU A 65 15.34 0.83 8.58
CA LEU A 65 15.63 1.57 9.79
C LEU A 65 14.32 2.06 10.42
N LYS A 66 14.15 1.79 11.72
CA LYS A 66 13.00 2.27 12.48
C LYS A 66 12.97 3.81 12.52
N PRO A 67 11.77 4.42 12.55
CA PRO A 67 11.60 5.84 12.82
C PRO A 67 12.33 6.28 14.08
N LEU A 68 12.71 7.55 14.12
CA LEU A 68 13.51 8.09 15.23
C LEU A 68 12.79 7.97 16.59
N HIS A 69 11.47 8.18 16.64
CA HIS A 69 10.67 8.00 17.86
C HIS A 69 10.64 6.55 18.39
N LEU A 70 10.87 5.55 17.52
CA LEU A 70 11.01 4.14 17.91
C LEU A 70 12.46 3.72 18.23
N ARG A 71 13.36 4.70 18.27
CA ARG A 71 14.77 4.54 18.65
C ARG A 71 15.13 5.38 19.86
N SER A 72 14.52 6.56 20.02
CA SER A 72 14.81 7.51 21.08
C SER A 72 13.55 7.85 21.89
N PRO A 73 13.62 7.98 23.23
CA PRO A 73 12.46 8.21 24.10
C PRO A 73 11.83 9.60 24.01
N CYS A 74 12.50 10.58 23.39
CA CYS A 74 12.16 11.99 23.57
C CYS A 74 11.50 12.66 22.34
N LEU A 75 11.23 11.92 21.27
CA LEU A 75 10.83 12.52 19.99
C LEU A 75 9.45 12.01 19.59
N ALA A 76 8.54 12.94 19.32
CA ALA A 76 7.23 12.66 18.75
C ALA A 76 7.31 12.60 17.23
N THR A 77 6.42 11.82 16.60
CA THR A 77 6.23 11.85 15.16
C THR A 77 5.51 13.14 14.77
N ALA A 78 5.93 13.77 13.67
CA ALA A 78 5.18 14.87 13.08
C ALA A 78 4.08 14.29 12.15
N PRO A 79 2.79 14.52 12.44
CA PRO A 79 1.72 14.13 11.54
C PRO A 79 1.82 14.93 10.24
N ILE A 80 1.33 14.35 9.15
CA ILE A 80 1.26 15.02 7.85
C ILE A 80 -0.17 15.04 7.30
N LYS A 81 -0.49 16.08 6.53
CA LYS A 81 -1.69 16.13 5.69
C LYS A 81 -1.31 15.70 4.29
N LEU A 82 -1.60 14.45 3.96
CA LEU A 82 -1.33 13.87 2.65
C LEU A 82 -2.53 14.12 1.75
N GLN A 83 -2.31 14.71 0.58
CA GLN A 83 -3.33 14.84 -0.44
C GLN A 83 -2.94 14.01 -1.66
N VAL A 84 -3.88 13.20 -2.14
CA VAL A 84 -3.72 12.29 -3.27
C VAL A 84 -4.85 12.57 -4.24
N THR A 85 -4.52 12.98 -5.45
CA THR A 85 -5.46 13.10 -6.56
C THR A 85 -5.34 11.86 -7.44
N ILE A 86 -6.45 11.16 -7.66
CA ILE A 86 -6.54 10.14 -8.71
C ILE A 86 -6.94 10.84 -10.00
N VAL A 87 -5.97 11.01 -10.90
CA VAL A 87 -6.19 11.70 -12.18
C VAL A 87 -6.91 10.75 -13.14
N GLY A 88 -6.29 9.59 -13.40
CA GLY A 88 -6.81 8.61 -14.34
C GLY A 88 -6.07 7.28 -14.28
N GLY A 89 -6.53 6.34 -15.11
CA GLY A 89 -5.93 5.02 -15.29
C GLY A 89 -5.47 4.82 -16.73
N CYS A 90 -4.61 3.83 -16.95
CA CYS A 90 -4.16 3.42 -18.27
C CYS A 90 -4.17 1.90 -18.38
N HIS A 91 -4.69 1.37 -19.49
CA HIS A 91 -4.67 -0.07 -19.84
C HIS A 91 -5.07 -1.00 -18.69
N LEU A 92 -6.19 -0.73 -18.02
CA LEU A 92 -6.71 -1.59 -16.97
C LEU A 92 -7.28 -2.87 -17.61
N PRO A 93 -6.83 -4.06 -17.20
CA PRO A 93 -7.38 -5.29 -17.72
C PRO A 93 -8.79 -5.48 -17.18
N ASN A 94 -9.65 -6.13 -17.95
CA ASN A 94 -10.87 -6.69 -17.38
C ASN A 94 -10.48 -7.68 -16.27
N ALA A 95 -11.26 -7.72 -15.19
CA ALA A 95 -10.97 -8.65 -14.12
C ALA A 95 -10.87 -10.08 -14.64
N ALA A 96 -9.81 -10.79 -14.23
CA ALA A 96 -9.60 -12.18 -14.62
C ALA A 96 -10.51 -13.09 -13.78
N GLY A 97 -11.82 -13.00 -14.03
CA GLY A 97 -12.88 -13.79 -13.41
C GLY A 97 -13.65 -14.58 -14.48
N PHE A 98 -14.06 -15.81 -14.14
CA PHE A 98 -14.71 -16.79 -15.00
C PHE A 98 -16.16 -16.38 -15.32
N LYS A 99 -16.39 -15.24 -16.00
CA LYS A 99 -17.74 -14.84 -16.45
C LYS A 99 -18.15 -15.78 -17.60
N PRO A 100 -19.28 -16.52 -17.48
CA PRO A 100 -19.75 -17.40 -18.54
C PRO A 100 -19.99 -16.61 -19.83
N SER A 101 -19.58 -17.20 -20.96
CA SER A 101 -19.48 -16.59 -22.29
C SER A 101 -20.72 -15.86 -22.85
N CYS A 102 -21.87 -15.90 -22.17
CA CYS A 102 -23.04 -15.11 -22.55
C CYS A 102 -22.88 -13.61 -22.24
N CYS A 103 -22.00 -13.22 -21.30
CA CYS A 103 -21.66 -11.83 -20.99
C CYS A 103 -20.43 -11.35 -21.79
N SER A 104 -20.33 -11.71 -23.07
CA SER A 104 -19.15 -11.51 -23.95
C SER A 104 -18.75 -10.06 -24.26
N ARG A 105 -19.28 -9.07 -23.53
CA ARG A 105 -19.07 -7.64 -23.73
C ARG A 105 -19.05 -6.83 -22.43
N ASP A 106 -18.63 -7.45 -21.33
CA ASP A 106 -18.47 -6.70 -20.08
C ASP A 106 -17.23 -5.79 -20.18
N VAL A 107 -17.47 -4.49 -20.18
CA VAL A 107 -16.41 -3.49 -20.21
C VAL A 107 -16.22 -2.98 -18.79
N LEU A 108 -14.97 -2.87 -18.36
CA LEU A 108 -14.62 -2.53 -16.98
C LEU A 108 -15.32 -1.25 -16.48
N ASP A 109 -16.07 -1.39 -15.39
CA ASP A 109 -16.68 -0.31 -14.62
C ASP A 109 -15.73 0.09 -13.48
N ALA A 110 -14.69 0.84 -13.82
CA ALA A 110 -13.55 1.03 -12.92
C ALA A 110 -13.80 2.03 -11.79
N TYR A 111 -13.39 1.67 -10.57
CA TYR A 111 -13.16 2.63 -9.48
C TYR A 111 -11.87 2.34 -8.72
N VAL A 112 -11.37 3.33 -7.98
CA VAL A 112 -10.14 3.23 -7.20
C VAL A 112 -10.42 3.43 -5.72
N THR A 113 -10.02 2.46 -4.90
CA THR A 113 -9.97 2.57 -3.44
C THR A 113 -8.58 2.99 -3.00
N LEU A 114 -8.52 4.01 -2.14
CA LEU A 114 -7.31 4.52 -1.49
C LEU A 114 -7.38 4.20 0.00
N THR A 115 -6.44 3.42 0.50
CA THR A 115 -6.38 3.04 1.92
C THR A 115 -5.03 3.42 2.51
N ILE A 116 -5.06 4.25 3.57
CA ILE A 116 -3.90 4.48 4.43
C ILE A 116 -3.95 3.47 5.57
N PHE A 117 -2.93 2.61 5.66
CA PHE A 117 -2.74 1.74 6.82
C PHE A 117 -1.70 2.37 7.75
N SER A 118 -2.12 2.74 8.95
CA SER A 118 -1.24 3.28 10.00
C SER A 118 -1.31 2.39 11.25
N PRO A 119 -0.33 2.50 12.18
CA PRO A 119 -0.38 1.78 13.45
C PRO A 119 -1.62 2.10 14.31
N ASP A 120 -2.14 3.30 14.18
CA ASP A 120 -3.27 3.88 14.91
C ASP A 120 -4.64 3.59 14.28
N GLY A 121 -4.67 3.07 13.04
CA GLY A 121 -5.90 2.75 12.33
C GLY A 121 -5.76 2.86 10.82
N SER A 122 -6.80 2.43 10.10
CA SER A 122 -6.89 2.58 8.65
C SER A 122 -7.92 3.63 8.26
N GLN A 123 -7.59 4.43 7.25
CA GLN A 123 -8.49 5.39 6.60
C GLN A 123 -8.68 4.96 5.15
N GLU A 124 -9.92 4.80 4.71
CA GLU A 124 -10.27 4.36 3.36
C GLU A 124 -11.19 5.37 2.67
N LYS A 125 -10.94 5.61 1.39
CA LYS A 125 -11.76 6.45 0.52
C LYS A 125 -11.84 5.80 -0.86
N ARG A 126 -12.90 6.04 -1.61
CA ARG A 126 -13.04 5.55 -3.00
C ARG A 126 -13.41 6.67 -3.96
N THR A 127 -13.03 6.52 -5.22
CA THR A 127 -13.52 7.35 -6.32
C THR A 127 -14.95 6.97 -6.69
N GLN A 128 -15.57 7.81 -7.53
CA GLN A 128 -16.71 7.40 -8.31
C GLN A 128 -16.32 6.32 -9.33
N THR A 129 -17.33 5.59 -9.80
CA THR A 129 -17.18 4.57 -10.81
C THR A 129 -17.20 5.20 -12.20
N LYS A 130 -16.31 4.72 -13.08
CA LYS A 130 -16.26 5.10 -14.49
C LYS A 130 -16.69 3.91 -15.32
N SER A 131 -17.93 3.99 -15.80
CA SER A 131 -18.53 2.88 -16.52
C SER A 131 -17.93 2.68 -17.90
N ASP A 132 -17.88 1.42 -18.33
CA ASP A 132 -17.49 0.96 -19.66
C ASP A 132 -16.15 1.57 -20.15
N ASN A 133 -15.17 1.78 -19.25
CA ASN A 133 -13.90 2.39 -19.62
C ASN A 133 -12.70 1.86 -18.81
N GLY A 134 -12.12 0.76 -19.29
CA GLY A 134 -10.83 0.24 -18.79
C GLY A 134 -9.59 0.78 -19.49
N LEU A 135 -9.71 1.39 -20.68
CA LEU A 135 -8.54 1.80 -21.46
C LEU A 135 -7.88 3.06 -20.89
N ASN A 136 -8.67 4.07 -20.57
CA ASN A 136 -8.22 5.38 -20.09
C ASN A 136 -9.29 6.10 -19.25
N PRO A 137 -9.75 5.53 -18.12
CA PRO A 137 -10.68 6.22 -17.23
C PRO A 137 -10.04 7.45 -16.60
N GLU A 138 -10.84 8.52 -16.45
CA GLU A 138 -10.44 9.77 -15.81
C GLU A 138 -11.38 10.08 -14.65
N TRP A 139 -10.81 10.18 -13.44
CA TRP A 139 -11.55 10.52 -12.22
C TRP A 139 -11.36 11.98 -11.84
N ASN A 140 -10.13 12.48 -11.85
CA ASN A 140 -9.76 13.83 -11.39
C ASN A 140 -10.28 14.15 -9.97
N GLU A 141 -10.30 13.14 -9.09
CA GLU A 141 -10.82 13.24 -7.72
C GLU A 141 -9.69 13.42 -6.70
N VAL A 142 -9.90 14.30 -5.71
CA VAL A 142 -8.91 14.67 -4.70
C VAL A 142 -9.30 14.10 -3.34
N PHE A 143 -8.34 13.44 -2.67
CA PHE A 143 -8.51 12.84 -1.36
C PHE A 143 -7.47 13.35 -0.37
N GLU A 144 -7.91 13.70 0.83
CA GLU A 144 -7.03 14.17 1.91
C GLU A 144 -6.99 13.18 3.06
N PHE A 145 -5.81 12.96 3.64
CA PHE A 145 -5.59 12.04 4.75
C PHE A 145 -4.73 12.72 5.82
N GLU A 146 -5.09 12.53 7.08
CA GLU A 146 -4.23 12.90 8.20
C GLU A 146 -3.44 11.66 8.65
N VAL A 147 -2.13 11.68 8.45
CA VAL A 147 -1.26 10.51 8.73
C VAL A 147 -0.41 10.82 9.95
N ALA A 148 -0.74 10.21 11.09
CA ALA A 148 -0.02 10.42 12.34
C ALA A 148 1.42 9.87 12.32
N ASN A 149 1.62 8.73 11.66
CA ASN A 149 2.90 8.00 11.64
C ASN A 149 3.41 7.71 10.23
N PRO A 150 3.73 8.73 9.41
CA PRO A 150 4.06 8.55 7.98
C PRO A 150 5.26 7.63 7.72
N GLU A 151 6.21 7.55 8.66
CA GLU A 151 7.36 6.65 8.54
C GLU A 151 6.99 5.17 8.68
N VAL A 152 5.84 4.83 9.26
CA VAL A 152 5.40 3.43 9.42
C VAL A 152 4.15 3.11 8.59
N SER A 153 3.49 4.13 8.05
CA SER A 153 2.25 3.95 7.28
C SER A 153 2.47 3.53 5.83
N LEU A 154 1.48 2.83 5.28
CA LEU A 154 1.37 2.42 3.88
C LEU A 154 0.21 3.14 3.21
N LEU A 155 0.38 3.52 1.95
CA LEU A 155 -0.69 3.87 1.02
C LEU A 155 -0.92 2.66 0.10
N GLN A 156 -2.16 2.18 0.03
CA GLN A 156 -2.64 1.21 -0.94
C GLN A 156 -3.62 1.89 -1.90
N LEU A 157 -3.43 1.64 -3.19
CA LEU A 157 -4.37 1.95 -4.25
C LEU A 157 -4.86 0.60 -4.80
N VAL A 158 -6.17 0.39 -4.86
CA VAL A 158 -6.79 -0.79 -5.45
C VAL A 158 -7.74 -0.35 -6.54
N VAL A 159 -7.62 -0.93 -7.73
CA VAL A 159 -8.57 -0.77 -8.82
C VAL A 159 -9.51 -1.97 -8.79
N MET A 160 -10.80 -1.69 -8.85
CA MET A 160 -11.89 -2.65 -8.81
C MET A 160 -12.82 -2.44 -10.01
N ASP A 161 -13.54 -3.49 -10.38
CA ASP A 161 -14.64 -3.51 -11.33
C ASP A 161 -15.98 -3.46 -10.56
N ASP A 162 -16.80 -2.44 -10.77
CA ASP A 162 -18.08 -2.23 -10.07
C ASP A 162 -19.17 -3.08 -10.69
N ASP A 163 -19.24 -4.34 -10.26
CA ASP A 163 -20.19 -5.31 -10.78
C ASP A 163 -21.50 -5.34 -9.97
N GLN A 164 -22.58 -5.78 -10.61
CA GLN A 164 -23.82 -6.12 -9.89
C GLN A 164 -23.59 -7.36 -9.00
N GLY A 165 -23.13 -7.14 -7.77
CA GLY A 165 -22.94 -8.18 -6.78
C GLY A 165 -21.63 -8.03 -6.02
N VAL A 166 -20.60 -8.75 -6.47
CA VAL A 166 -19.26 -8.73 -5.87
C VAL A 166 -18.32 -8.07 -6.85
N ASP A 167 -17.76 -6.94 -6.42
CA ASP A 167 -16.80 -6.19 -7.19
C ASP A 167 -15.52 -7.01 -7.43
N ASP A 168 -15.10 -7.07 -8.69
CA ASP A 168 -13.94 -7.87 -9.07
C ASP A 168 -12.65 -7.06 -8.92
N PHE A 169 -11.61 -7.73 -8.41
CA PHE A 169 -10.29 -7.11 -8.26
C PHE A 169 -9.56 -7.02 -9.60
N VAL A 170 -9.12 -5.81 -9.97
CA VAL A 170 -8.34 -5.57 -11.19
C VAL A 170 -6.85 -5.54 -10.90
N GLY A 171 -6.44 -4.73 -9.93
CA GLY A 171 -5.02 -4.54 -9.62
C GLY A 171 -4.78 -3.64 -8.43
N GLN A 172 -3.58 -3.68 -7.87
CA GLN A 172 -3.20 -2.86 -6.73
C GLN A 172 -1.78 -2.29 -6.85
N ALA A 173 -1.54 -1.23 -6.09
CA ALA A 173 -0.21 -0.73 -5.77
C ALA A 173 -0.15 -0.37 -4.29
N ILE A 174 0.88 -0.85 -3.59
CA ILE A 174 1.11 -0.54 -2.18
C ILE A 174 2.52 0.04 -2.03
N THR A 175 2.64 1.15 -1.31
CA THR A 175 3.92 1.80 -1.03
C THR A 175 3.92 2.44 0.35
N ARG A 176 5.10 2.68 0.93
CA ARG A 176 5.21 3.45 2.17
C ARG A 176 4.94 4.92 1.92
N VAL A 177 4.25 5.55 2.87
CA VAL A 177 4.00 6.99 2.85
C VAL A 177 5.33 7.77 2.84
N ALA A 178 6.31 7.35 3.63
CA ALA A 178 7.66 7.92 3.63
C ALA A 178 8.42 7.85 2.29
N HIS A 179 7.96 7.03 1.35
CA HIS A 179 8.61 6.86 0.03
C HIS A 179 7.86 7.59 -1.09
N LEU A 180 6.73 8.21 -0.77
CA LEU A 180 6.01 9.05 -1.71
C LEU A 180 6.84 10.29 -2.06
N ARG A 181 6.57 10.87 -3.23
CA ARG A 181 7.19 12.11 -3.69
C ARG A 181 6.09 13.00 -4.23
N ASN A 182 6.11 14.28 -3.87
CA ASN A 182 5.15 15.25 -4.37
C ASN A 182 5.18 15.36 -5.91
N GLY A 183 4.07 15.80 -6.51
CA GLY A 183 3.88 15.97 -7.95
C GLY A 183 3.21 14.79 -8.64
N TYR A 184 3.20 14.83 -9.98
CA TYR A 184 2.57 13.80 -10.82
C TYR A 184 3.43 12.53 -10.90
N ARG A 185 2.81 11.36 -10.72
CA ARG A 185 3.48 10.06 -10.73
C ARG A 185 2.62 9.02 -11.46
N SER A 186 3.27 8.23 -12.31
CA SER A 186 2.68 6.99 -12.82
C SER A 186 2.93 5.86 -11.82
N VAL A 187 1.87 5.16 -11.43
CA VAL A 187 1.88 4.09 -10.43
C VAL A 187 1.52 2.78 -11.14
N PRO A 188 2.51 1.91 -11.41
CA PRO A 188 2.25 0.62 -12.04
C PRO A 188 1.42 -0.30 -11.14
N LEU A 189 0.43 -0.97 -11.72
CA LEU A 189 -0.46 -1.89 -11.02
C LEU A 189 0.06 -3.32 -11.04
N ARG A 190 -0.32 -4.09 -10.02
CA ARG A 190 0.05 -5.50 -9.84
C ARG A 190 -1.20 -6.32 -9.51
N ASP A 191 -1.24 -7.54 -10.02
CA ASP A 191 -2.17 -8.54 -9.49
C ASP A 191 -1.54 -9.23 -8.24
N TYR A 192 -2.15 -10.31 -7.76
CA TYR A 192 -1.63 -11.08 -6.61
C TYR A 192 -0.35 -11.88 -6.91
N LYS A 193 0.11 -11.93 -8.16
CA LYS A 193 1.22 -12.76 -8.63
C LYS A 193 2.36 -11.93 -9.24
N GLN A 194 2.05 -10.89 -10.01
CA GLN A 194 2.96 -10.20 -10.91
C GLN A 194 2.54 -8.76 -11.21
N LEU A 195 3.40 -8.06 -11.95
CA LEU A 195 3.11 -6.74 -12.51
C LEU A 195 2.16 -6.88 -13.69
N LEU A 196 1.15 -6.00 -13.75
CA LEU A 196 0.27 -5.90 -14.89
C LEU A 196 0.97 -5.08 -15.98
N PRO A 197 1.24 -5.65 -17.18
CA PRO A 197 1.91 -4.93 -18.25
C PRO A 197 1.10 -3.71 -18.68
N PHE A 198 1.76 -2.56 -18.80
CA PHE A 198 1.19 -1.28 -19.24
C PHE A 198 0.11 -0.69 -18.32
N SER A 199 -0.47 -1.45 -17.37
CA SER A 199 -1.50 -0.95 -16.47
C SER A 199 -0.94 -0.02 -15.39
N CYS A 200 -1.48 1.20 -15.34
CA CYS A 200 -1.02 2.24 -14.42
C CYS A 200 -2.14 3.14 -13.92
N LEU A 201 -1.92 3.77 -12.77
CA LEU A 201 -2.67 4.95 -12.34
C LEU A 201 -1.79 6.20 -12.49
N LEU A 202 -2.35 7.29 -13.01
CA LEU A 202 -1.76 8.61 -12.92
C LEU A 202 -2.29 9.28 -11.65
N VAL A 203 -1.39 9.62 -10.75
CA VAL A 203 -1.72 10.28 -9.47
C VAL A 203 -0.95 11.59 -9.33
N HIS A 204 -1.54 12.54 -8.62
CA HIS A 204 -0.84 13.74 -8.16
C HIS A 204 -0.80 13.73 -6.63
N ILE A 205 0.40 13.84 -6.06
CA ILE A 205 0.62 13.74 -4.61
C ILE A 205 1.12 15.08 -4.08
N THR A 206 0.57 15.55 -2.97
CA THR A 206 1.06 16.73 -2.24
C THR A 206 1.05 16.46 -0.73
N GLY A 207 1.78 17.28 0.03
CA GLY A 207 1.83 17.16 1.49
C GLY A 207 2.82 16.12 2.04
N VAL A 208 3.67 15.54 1.19
CA VAL A 208 4.80 14.72 1.64
C VAL A 208 5.96 15.64 2.01
N PRO A 209 6.49 15.59 3.24
CA PRO A 209 7.65 16.38 3.62
C PRO A 209 8.91 15.90 2.91
N ASP A 210 9.85 16.82 2.66
CA ASP A 210 11.18 16.51 2.11
C ASP A 210 12.02 15.73 3.13
N TYR A 211 11.77 14.42 3.25
CA TYR A 211 12.65 13.51 3.95
C TYR A 211 13.93 13.34 3.13
N ARG A 212 14.90 14.23 3.33
CA ARG A 212 16.27 13.94 2.94
C ARG A 212 16.80 12.89 3.92
N PRO A 213 17.04 11.63 3.51
CA PRO A 213 17.75 10.71 4.38
C PRO A 213 19.11 11.34 4.67
N ALA A 214 19.47 11.44 5.95
CA ALA A 214 20.75 12.01 6.40
C ALA A 214 21.98 11.22 5.89
N TYR A 215 21.78 10.13 5.17
CA TYR A 215 22.83 9.32 4.61
C TYR A 215 22.45 8.83 3.21
N ARG A 216 23.04 9.43 2.18
CA ARG A 216 23.17 8.82 0.87
C ARG A 216 24.62 8.31 0.81
N PRO A 217 24.89 6.99 0.86
CA PRO A 217 26.24 6.51 0.63
C PRO A 217 26.67 7.00 -0.76
N GLN A 218 27.79 7.70 -0.84
CA GLN A 218 28.39 8.03 -2.14
C GLN A 218 28.73 6.71 -2.83
N PRO A 219 28.46 6.56 -4.14
CA PRO A 219 28.97 5.43 -4.88
C PRO A 219 30.51 5.48 -4.77
N GLN A 220 31.10 4.43 -4.20
CA GLN A 220 32.54 4.22 -4.35
C GLN A 220 32.75 3.86 -5.83
N LEU A 221 33.49 4.73 -6.52
CA LEU A 221 33.96 4.54 -7.89
C LEU A 221 34.88 3.31 -7.99
#